data_AF-A0A6G3WM73-F1
#
_entry.id   AF-A0A6G3WM73-F1
#
_cell.length_a   1.000
_cell.length_b   1.000
_cell.length_c   1.000
_cell.angle_alpha   90.00
_cell.angle_beta   90.00
_cell.angle_gamma   90.00
#
_symmetry.space_group_name_H-M   'P 1'
#
loop_
_entity.id
_entity.type
_entity.pdbx_description
1 polymer ?
#
loop_
_entity_poly.entity_id
_entity_poly.type
_entity_poly.pdbx_seq_one_letter_code
_entity_poly.pdbx_strand_id
1 'polypeptide(L)'
;MPGELSLVLAQALVSAVESSDGYAGGVYLRSRTPGLLRLAVLAGLPAPLFRPWWRMHVNRPFPVSDAYRSGRPVLLSDAEEAMRRFPQLMAGLPFPFGSLWVPITGPRGSLGVLAILRASTPGQSIDPADGDRLHRLGHRLGDALTDLDQRGVDCLWEAEPVPVQLPAATAPPVRVGRFDWDLHSGQVTADDEL
;
A
#
# COMPACT_ATOMS: atom_id res chain seq x y z
N MET A 1 10.18 -11.61 -17.67
CA MET A 1 10.92 -11.60 -16.40
C MET A 1 10.73 -10.24 -15.75
N PRO A 2 10.41 -10.15 -14.45
CA PRO A 2 10.42 -8.86 -13.77
C PRO A 2 11.82 -8.24 -13.92
N GLY A 3 11.89 -6.97 -14.31
CA GLY A 3 13.17 -6.26 -14.36
C GLY A 3 13.74 -6.09 -12.96
N GLU A 4 15.04 -5.83 -12.85
CA GLU A 4 15.74 -5.62 -11.57
C GLU A 4 15.03 -4.58 -10.69
N LEU A 5 14.55 -3.49 -11.28
CA LEU A 5 13.73 -2.47 -10.61
C LEU A 5 12.47 -3.07 -9.97
N SER A 6 11.71 -3.89 -10.70
CA SER A 6 10.48 -4.51 -10.19
C SER A 6 10.75 -5.40 -8.97
N LEU A 7 11.88 -6.11 -8.97
CA LEU A 7 12.26 -6.98 -7.86
C LEU A 7 12.61 -6.17 -6.60
N VAL A 8 13.39 -5.09 -6.75
CA VAL A 8 13.72 -4.18 -5.64
C VAL A 8 12.46 -3.55 -5.05
N LEU A 9 11.54 -3.09 -5.91
CA LEU A 9 10.26 -2.52 -5.48
C LEU A 9 9.39 -3.55 -4.76
N ALA A 10 9.28 -4.77 -5.30
CA ALA A 10 8.50 -5.84 -4.72
C ALA A 10 9.02 -6.23 -3.33
N GLN A 11 10.34 -6.40 -3.19
CA GLN A 11 10.96 -6.75 -1.91
C GLN A 11 10.74 -5.65 -0.86
N ALA A 12 10.90 -4.39 -1.26
CA ALA A 12 10.67 -3.26 -0.36
C ALA A 12 9.21 -3.14 0.06
N LEU A 13 8.27 -3.38 -0.88
CA LEU A 13 6.84 -3.39 -0.58
C LEU A 13 6.48 -4.49 0.42
N VAL A 14 6.91 -5.73 0.18
CA VAL A 14 6.66 -6.86 1.09
C VAL A 14 7.19 -6.55 2.49
N SER A 15 8.46 -6.13 2.58
CA SER A 15 9.10 -5.82 3.86
C SER A 15 8.36 -4.71 4.62
N ALA A 16 7.85 -3.70 3.89
CA ALA A 16 7.14 -2.58 4.50
C ALA A 16 5.72 -2.95 4.95
N VAL A 17 5.01 -3.81 4.20
CA VAL A 17 3.70 -4.32 4.61
C VAL A 17 3.85 -5.12 5.90
N GLU A 18 4.82 -6.04 5.97
CA GLU A 18 5.10 -6.85 7.16
C GLU A 18 5.52 -6.01 8.37
N SER A 19 6.36 -4.99 8.18
CA SER A 19 6.89 -4.20 9.30
C SER A 19 5.91 -3.17 9.88
N SER A 20 4.73 -3.01 9.27
CA SER A 20 3.78 -1.93 9.58
C SER A 20 2.38 -2.44 9.92
N ASP A 21 2.25 -3.73 10.21
CA ASP A 21 0.97 -4.43 10.39
C ASP A 21 -0.02 -4.15 9.23
N GLY A 22 0.52 -4.06 8.02
CA GLY A 22 -0.24 -3.85 6.80
C GLY A 22 -0.77 -5.17 6.24
N TYR A 23 -1.88 -5.10 5.51
CA TYR A 23 -2.41 -6.24 4.76
C TYR A 23 -2.33 -6.04 3.23
N ALA A 24 -2.01 -4.82 2.80
CA ALA A 24 -1.93 -4.44 1.40
C ALA A 24 -1.03 -3.22 1.22
N GLY A 25 -0.62 -2.98 -0.01
CA GLY A 25 0.11 -1.77 -0.34
C GLY A 25 0.50 -1.67 -1.80
N GLY A 26 1.29 -0.64 -2.11
CA GLY A 26 1.86 -0.45 -3.43
C GLY A 26 2.97 0.59 -3.43
N VAL A 27 3.75 0.61 -4.51
CA VAL A 27 4.77 1.63 -4.72
C VAL A 27 4.41 2.43 -5.96
N TYR A 28 4.26 3.74 -5.79
CA TYR A 28 4.17 4.71 -6.86
C TYR A 28 5.57 5.20 -7.20
N LEU A 29 5.92 5.18 -8.49
CA LEU A 29 7.15 5.79 -9.00
C LEU A 29 6.83 6.91 -9.99
N ARG A 30 7.79 7.81 -10.18
CA ARG A 30 7.73 8.77 -11.28
C ARG A 30 7.64 8.05 -12.63
N SER A 31 6.93 8.68 -13.55
CA SER A 31 6.95 8.33 -14.96
C SER A 31 7.75 9.37 -15.74
N ARG A 32 8.03 9.09 -17.02
CA ARG A 32 8.59 10.04 -17.98
C ARG A 32 7.68 11.24 -18.20
N THR A 33 6.37 11.09 -17.99
CA THR A 33 5.45 12.24 -17.98
C THR A 33 5.69 13.08 -16.72
N PRO A 34 6.10 14.36 -16.85
CA PRO A 34 6.36 15.21 -15.71
C PRO A 34 5.12 15.35 -14.81
N GLY A 35 5.33 15.25 -13.50
CA GLY A 35 4.25 15.38 -12.51
C GLY A 35 3.24 14.23 -12.50
N LEU A 36 3.55 13.10 -13.12
CA LEU A 36 2.75 11.89 -13.05
C LEU A 36 3.51 10.78 -12.31
N LEU A 37 2.87 10.25 -11.27
CA LEU A 37 3.25 9.02 -10.60
C LEU A 37 2.44 7.85 -11.17
N ARG A 38 3.07 6.70 -11.28
CA ARG A 38 2.45 5.44 -11.70
C ARG A 38 2.65 4.38 -10.66
N LEU A 39 1.58 3.63 -10.36
CA LEU A 39 1.66 2.45 -9.51
C LEU A 39 2.53 1.41 -10.23
N ALA A 40 3.65 1.06 -9.61
CA ALA A 40 4.68 0.19 -10.18
C ALA A 40 4.53 -1.25 -9.72
N VAL A 41 4.33 -1.43 -8.41
CA VAL A 41 4.03 -2.72 -7.79
C VAL A 41 2.87 -2.55 -6.82
N LEU A 42 2.08 -3.59 -6.63
CA LEU A 42 1.03 -3.65 -5.63
C LEU A 42 0.95 -5.03 -5.00
N ALA A 43 0.45 -5.11 -3.77
CA ALA A 43 0.32 -6.35 -3.03
C ALA A 43 -0.95 -6.33 -2.17
N GLY A 44 -1.55 -7.51 -1.94
CA GLY A 44 -2.75 -7.67 -1.09
C GLY A 44 -4.05 -7.11 -1.68
N LEU A 45 -4.06 -6.69 -2.95
CA LEU A 45 -5.20 -6.07 -3.62
C LEU A 45 -5.40 -6.62 -5.04
N PRO A 46 -6.64 -6.78 -5.52
CA PRO A 46 -6.90 -7.14 -6.91
C PRO A 46 -6.47 -5.98 -7.82
N ALA A 47 -5.41 -6.17 -8.62
CA ALA A 47 -4.85 -5.12 -9.48
C ALA A 47 -5.88 -4.42 -10.39
N PRO A 48 -6.83 -5.13 -11.05
CA PRO A 48 -7.84 -4.50 -11.88
C PRO A 48 -8.80 -3.58 -11.10
N LEU A 49 -9.04 -3.84 -9.82
CA LEU A 49 -9.90 -2.99 -8.98
C LEU A 49 -9.24 -1.63 -8.72
N PHE A 50 -7.91 -1.59 -8.68
CA PHE A 50 -7.14 -0.37 -8.39
C PHE A 50 -6.81 0.47 -9.62
N ARG A 51 -7.30 0.08 -10.81
CA ARG A 51 -7.03 0.76 -12.08
C ARG A 51 -7.27 2.28 -12.05
N PRO A 52 -8.34 2.80 -11.39
CA PRO A 52 -8.55 4.25 -11.28
C PRO A 52 -7.42 5.02 -10.58
N TRP A 53 -6.65 4.36 -9.72
CA TRP A 53 -5.53 4.95 -8.98
C TRP A 53 -4.15 4.56 -9.50
N TRP A 54 -4.04 3.81 -10.60
CA TRP A 54 -2.73 3.47 -11.17
C TRP A 54 -1.94 4.69 -11.64
N ARG A 55 -2.64 5.78 -11.95
CA ARG A 55 -2.06 7.04 -12.43
C ARG A 55 -2.44 8.15 -11.45
N MET A 56 -1.44 8.78 -10.86
CA MET A 56 -1.64 9.84 -9.88
C MET A 56 -0.85 11.08 -10.27
N HIS A 57 -1.58 12.16 -10.58
CA HIS A 57 -0.93 13.45 -10.77
C HIS A 57 -0.48 14.02 -9.42
N VAL A 58 0.75 14.54 -9.39
CA VAL A 58 1.36 15.10 -8.17
C VAL A 58 0.62 16.33 -7.67
N ASN A 59 -0.25 16.95 -8.46
CA ASN A 59 -1.06 18.12 -8.06
C ASN A 59 -2.44 17.74 -7.49
N ARG A 60 -2.84 16.47 -7.56
CA ARG A 60 -4.10 16.04 -6.96
C ARG A 60 -4.02 16.12 -5.44
N PRO A 61 -5.15 16.35 -4.75
CA PRO A 61 -5.17 16.34 -3.29
C PRO A 61 -5.19 14.91 -2.76
N PHE A 62 -4.36 13.98 -3.23
CA PHE A 62 -4.31 12.62 -2.65
C PHE A 62 -3.17 12.52 -1.64
N PRO A 63 -3.24 11.63 -0.64
CA PRO A 63 -2.14 11.44 0.32
C PRO A 63 -0.82 11.07 -0.38
N VAL A 64 -0.87 10.23 -1.41
CA VAL A 64 0.27 9.92 -2.27
C VAL A 64 0.89 11.18 -2.90
N SER A 65 0.07 12.07 -3.45
CA SER A 65 0.55 13.31 -4.05
C SER A 65 1.12 14.26 -3.00
N ASP A 66 0.51 14.31 -1.81
CA ASP A 66 0.94 15.18 -0.73
C ASP A 66 2.26 14.72 -0.09
N ALA A 67 2.38 13.41 0.17
CA ALA A 67 3.63 12.80 0.63
C ALA A 67 4.77 13.02 -0.38
N TYR A 68 4.48 12.83 -1.68
CA TYR A 68 5.46 13.06 -2.74
C TYR A 68 5.98 14.50 -2.77
N ARG A 69 5.06 15.50 -2.77
CA ARG A 69 5.44 16.92 -2.86
C ARG A 69 6.15 17.41 -1.60
N SER A 70 5.65 17.02 -0.43
CA SER A 70 6.18 17.49 0.85
C SER A 70 7.49 16.80 1.25
N GLY A 71 7.77 15.61 0.72
CA GLY A 71 8.87 14.77 1.19
C GLY A 71 8.66 14.27 2.62
N ARG A 72 7.44 14.39 3.16
CA ARG A 72 7.08 13.95 4.51
C ARG A 72 6.05 12.82 4.47
N PRO A 73 6.11 11.85 5.41
CA PRO A 73 5.07 10.84 5.51
C PRO A 73 3.70 11.45 5.80
N VAL A 74 2.66 10.90 5.16
CA VAL A 74 1.26 11.15 5.50
C VAL A 74 0.72 9.89 6.16
N LEU A 75 0.39 9.99 7.43
CA LEU A 75 -0.12 8.89 8.24
C LEU A 75 -1.59 9.19 8.55
N LEU A 76 -2.46 8.20 8.30
CA LEU A 76 -3.91 8.28 8.51
C LEU A 76 -4.34 7.07 9.32
N SER A 77 -4.82 7.30 10.53
CA SER A 77 -5.20 6.26 11.49
C SER A 77 -6.49 5.52 11.08
N ASP A 78 -7.42 6.24 10.46
CA ASP A 78 -8.74 5.73 10.11
C ASP A 78 -9.37 6.48 8.92
N ALA A 79 -10.58 6.04 8.56
CA ALA A 79 -11.40 6.63 7.51
C ALA A 79 -11.88 8.06 7.84
N GLU A 80 -12.04 8.43 9.12
CA GLU A 80 -12.51 9.76 9.54
C GLU A 80 -11.41 10.80 9.31
N GLU A 81 -10.19 10.49 9.72
CA GLU A 81 -9.01 11.32 9.47
C GLU A 81 -8.74 11.45 7.97
N ALA A 82 -8.87 10.34 7.24
CA ALA A 82 -8.77 10.33 5.79
C ALA A 82 -9.89 11.18 5.13
N MET A 83 -11.13 11.12 5.61
CA MET A 83 -12.23 11.94 5.11
C MET A 83 -11.99 13.43 5.36
N ARG A 84 -11.51 13.79 6.54
CA ARG A 84 -11.24 15.18 6.94
C ARG A 84 -10.13 15.84 6.11
N ARG A 85 -9.07 15.08 5.79
CA ARG A 85 -7.88 15.62 5.10
C ARG A 85 -7.91 15.35 3.59
N PHE A 86 -8.49 14.23 3.18
CA PHE A 86 -8.43 13.70 1.82
C PHE A 86 -9.77 13.10 1.36
N PRO A 87 -10.87 13.86 1.31
CA PRO A 87 -12.22 13.33 1.05
C PRO A 87 -12.33 12.57 -0.28
N GLN A 88 -11.61 13.00 -1.32
CA GLN A 88 -11.50 12.31 -2.62
C GLN A 88 -10.94 10.89 -2.54
N LEU A 89 -10.11 10.56 -1.54
CA LEU A 89 -9.68 9.18 -1.32
C LEU A 89 -10.88 8.34 -0.87
N MET A 90 -11.59 8.84 0.14
CA MET A 90 -12.72 8.14 0.75
C MET A 90 -13.93 8.05 -0.16
N ALA A 91 -14.11 9.01 -1.06
CA ALA A 91 -15.14 8.94 -2.10
C ALA A 91 -14.95 7.75 -3.06
N GLY A 92 -13.70 7.32 -3.28
CA GLY A 92 -13.39 6.21 -4.16
C GLY A 92 -13.14 4.87 -3.44
N LEU A 93 -12.76 4.91 -2.16
CA LEU A 93 -12.55 3.75 -1.30
C LEU A 93 -13.29 3.96 0.04
N PRO A 94 -14.62 3.77 0.09
CA PRO A 94 -15.43 4.06 1.27
C PRO A 94 -15.39 2.90 2.30
N PHE A 95 -14.19 2.43 2.62
CA PHE A 95 -13.97 1.32 3.55
C PHE A 95 -13.21 1.81 4.80
N PRO A 96 -13.44 1.21 5.98
CA PRO A 96 -12.68 1.53 7.17
C PRO A 96 -11.27 0.96 7.08
N PHE A 97 -10.27 1.82 6.84
CA PHE A 97 -8.86 1.44 6.85
C PHE A 97 -7.99 2.58 7.40
N GLY A 98 -6.85 2.20 7.98
CA GLY A 98 -5.72 3.09 8.19
C GLY A 98 -4.80 3.04 6.97
N SER A 99 -4.08 4.12 6.69
CA SER A 99 -3.12 4.15 5.59
C SER A 99 -1.88 4.97 5.89
N LEU A 100 -0.74 4.49 5.37
CA LEU A 100 0.58 5.07 5.55
C LEU A 100 1.14 5.39 4.16
N TRP A 101 1.53 6.65 3.95
CA TRP A 101 2.04 7.13 2.67
C TRP A 101 3.42 7.71 2.89
N VAL A 102 4.43 6.97 2.48
CA VAL A 102 5.83 7.23 2.79
C VAL A 102 6.55 7.69 1.53
N PRO A 103 7.11 8.90 1.50
CA PRO A 103 7.89 9.35 0.35
C PRO A 103 9.16 8.52 0.21
N ILE A 104 9.48 8.16 -1.03
CA ILE A 104 10.76 7.53 -1.38
C ILE A 104 11.68 8.66 -1.81
N THR A 105 12.64 9.01 -0.96
CA THR A 105 13.46 10.21 -1.11
C THR A 105 14.84 9.87 -1.68
N GLY A 106 15.23 10.55 -2.75
CA GLY A 106 16.58 10.48 -3.32
C GLY A 106 17.31 11.82 -3.25
N PRO A 107 18.55 11.91 -3.77
CA PRO A 107 19.37 13.12 -3.69
C PRO A 107 18.74 14.36 -4.34
N ARG A 108 17.85 14.16 -5.33
CA ARG A 108 17.18 15.21 -6.10
C ARG A 108 15.70 15.39 -5.70
N GLY A 109 15.32 14.90 -4.52
CA GLY A 109 13.95 14.92 -4.02
C GLY A 109 13.23 13.58 -4.17
N SER A 110 11.90 13.60 -4.01
CA SER A 110 11.07 12.39 -4.04
C SER A 110 11.14 11.67 -5.40
N LEU A 111 11.44 10.38 -5.36
CA LEU A 111 11.46 9.44 -6.49
C LEU A 111 10.11 8.74 -6.68
N GLY A 112 9.30 8.70 -5.62
CA GLY A 112 8.05 7.95 -5.56
C GLY A 112 7.44 7.99 -4.16
N VAL A 113 6.44 7.13 -3.94
CA VAL A 113 5.77 6.96 -2.65
C VAL A 113 5.42 5.49 -2.43
N LEU A 114 5.75 4.98 -1.26
CA LEU A 114 5.30 3.70 -0.76
C LEU A 114 3.99 3.91 0.01
N ALA A 115 2.95 3.17 -0.37
CA ALA A 115 1.63 3.21 0.24
C ALA A 115 1.35 1.88 0.93
N ILE A 116 0.92 1.92 2.20
CA ILE A 116 0.54 0.74 2.98
C ILE A 116 -0.88 0.93 3.49
N LEU A 117 -1.71 -0.09 3.35
CA LEU A 117 -3.03 -0.17 3.96
C LEU A 117 -2.97 -1.12 5.17
N ARG A 118 -3.57 -0.68 6.27
CA ARG A 118 -3.61 -1.41 7.53
C ARG A 118 -4.99 -1.34 8.15
N ALA A 119 -5.24 -2.17 9.17
CA ALA A 119 -6.47 -2.11 9.93
C ALA A 119 -6.71 -0.69 10.48
N SER A 120 -7.96 -0.24 10.44
CA SER A 120 -8.35 1.06 11.00
C SER A 120 -8.15 1.05 12.51
N THR A 121 -7.60 2.13 13.07
CA THR A 121 -7.44 2.30 14.53
C THR A 121 -8.11 3.59 15.00
N PRO A 122 -9.45 3.65 15.02
CA PRO A 122 -10.17 4.88 15.31
C PRO A 122 -9.83 5.46 16.68
N GLY A 123 -9.60 6.78 16.73
CA GLY A 123 -9.28 7.49 17.97
C GLY A 123 -7.87 7.21 18.52
N GLN A 124 -7.05 6.43 17.82
CA GLN A 124 -5.65 6.18 18.18
C GLN A 124 -4.72 6.93 17.24
N SER A 125 -3.86 7.78 17.80
CA SER A 125 -2.78 8.41 17.05
C SER A 125 -1.73 7.37 16.67
N ILE A 126 -1.17 7.47 15.47
CA ILE A 126 -0.03 6.65 15.05
C ILE A 126 1.22 7.04 15.86
N ASP A 127 1.91 6.05 16.41
CA ASP A 127 3.10 6.25 17.24
C ASP A 127 4.20 7.01 16.45
N PRO A 128 4.82 8.07 17.01
CA PRO A 128 5.97 8.72 16.38
C PRO A 128 7.08 7.74 15.93
N ALA A 129 7.33 6.68 16.70
CA ALA A 129 8.32 5.66 16.36
C ALA A 129 7.96 4.88 15.09
N ASP A 130 6.68 4.68 14.80
CA ASP A 130 6.21 4.11 13.53
C ASP A 130 6.49 5.08 12.39
N GLY A 131 6.25 6.37 12.61
CA GLY A 131 6.61 7.43 11.66
C GLY A 131 8.09 7.42 11.27
N ASP A 132 8.98 7.33 12.25
CA ASP A 132 10.44 7.27 12.03
C ASP A 132 10.88 5.97 11.34
N ARG A 133 10.27 4.84 11.70
CA ARG A 133 10.52 3.55 11.04
C ARG A 133 10.13 3.60 9.57
N LEU A 134 8.96 4.14 9.26
CA LEU A 134 8.46 4.33 7.91
C LEU A 134 9.34 5.30 7.12
N HIS A 135 9.74 6.42 7.71
CA HIS A 135 10.64 7.36 7.05
C HIS A 135 11.97 6.69 6.66
N ARG A 136 12.55 5.88 7.55
CA ARG A 136 13.75 5.08 7.23
C ARG A 136 13.52 4.05 6.12
N LEU A 137 12.34 3.44 6.03
CA LEU A 137 11.98 2.55 4.91
C LEU A 137 12.00 3.30 3.57
N GLY A 138 11.38 4.48 3.53
CA GLY A 138 11.36 5.34 2.35
C GLY A 138 12.77 5.76 1.89
N HIS A 139 13.63 6.13 2.85
CA HIS A 139 15.03 6.47 2.58
C HIS A 139 15.82 5.28 2.04
N ARG A 140 15.75 4.10 2.69
CA ARG A 140 16.47 2.90 2.21
C ARG A 140 16.06 2.50 0.80
N LEU A 141 14.77 2.58 0.48
CA LEU A 141 14.31 2.33 -0.89
C LEU A 141 14.83 3.41 -1.84
N GLY A 142 14.86 4.68 -1.41
CA GLY A 142 15.43 5.77 -2.19
C GLY A 142 16.91 5.58 -2.50
N ASP A 143 17.70 5.11 -1.53
CA ASP A 143 19.12 4.77 -1.70
C ASP A 143 19.29 3.63 -2.71
N ALA A 144 18.48 2.56 -2.59
CA ALA A 144 18.52 1.43 -3.52
C ALA A 144 18.14 1.83 -4.96
N LEU A 145 17.15 2.72 -5.13
CA LEU A 145 16.80 3.25 -6.45
C LEU A 145 17.87 4.19 -6.99
N THR A 146 18.56 4.93 -6.12
CA THR A 146 19.67 5.80 -6.53
C THR A 146 20.87 4.98 -7.00
N ASP A 147 21.19 3.88 -6.32
CA ASP A 147 22.22 2.92 -6.77
C ASP A 147 21.87 2.31 -8.13
N LEU A 148 20.61 1.89 -8.32
CA LEU A 148 20.13 1.37 -9.60
C LEU A 148 20.28 2.39 -10.74
N ASP A 149 19.89 3.64 -10.52
CA ASP A 149 20.03 4.75 -11.49
C ASP A 149 21.51 4.97 -11.84
N GLN A 150 22.41 4.94 -10.85
CA GLN A 150 23.86 5.04 -11.05
C GLN A 150 24.44 3.87 -11.86
N ARG A 151 23.84 2.69 -11.79
CA ARG A 151 24.17 1.51 -12.60
C ARG A 151 23.51 1.51 -13.99
N GLY A 152 22.77 2.57 -14.34
CA GLY A 152 22.14 2.76 -15.65
C GLY A 152 20.72 2.18 -15.79
N VAL A 153 20.09 1.79 -14.68
CA VAL A 153 18.69 1.33 -14.66
C VAL A 153 17.75 2.53 -14.49
N ASP A 154 16.99 2.87 -15.54
CA ASP A 154 16.00 3.95 -15.52
C ASP A 154 14.91 3.66 -14.45
N CYS A 155 14.98 4.37 -13.32
CA CYS A 155 14.06 4.21 -12.18
C CYS A 155 12.73 4.95 -12.39
N LEU A 156 12.16 4.82 -13.59
CA LEU A 156 10.85 5.32 -13.97
C LEU A 156 9.92 4.14 -14.25
N TRP A 157 8.62 4.35 -14.06
CA TRP A 157 7.63 3.31 -14.35
C TRP A 157 6.69 3.72 -15.48
N GLU A 158 6.53 2.86 -16.49
CA GLU A 158 5.66 3.09 -17.65
C GLU A 158 4.67 1.96 -17.97
N ALA A 159 4.74 0.85 -17.24
CA ALA A 159 3.89 -0.30 -17.47
C ALA A 159 2.63 -0.27 -16.60
N GLU A 160 1.80 -1.31 -16.73
CA GLU A 160 0.82 -1.67 -15.71
C GLU A 160 1.54 -2.16 -14.44
N PRO A 161 0.94 -2.04 -13.25
CA PRO A 161 1.59 -2.45 -12.02
C PRO A 161 1.78 -3.97 -11.97
N VAL A 162 2.91 -4.41 -11.41
CA VAL A 162 3.18 -5.83 -11.18
C VAL A 162 2.51 -6.26 -9.86
N PRO A 163 1.59 -7.24 -9.89
CA PRO A 163 1.06 -7.84 -8.67
C PRO A 163 2.15 -8.63 -7.95
N VAL A 164 2.32 -8.36 -6.67
CA VAL A 164 3.26 -9.03 -5.77
C VAL A 164 2.46 -9.87 -4.79
N GLN A 165 2.86 -11.13 -4.66
CA GLN A 165 2.31 -12.01 -3.63
C GLN A 165 2.94 -11.61 -2.30
N LEU A 166 2.10 -11.21 -1.34
CA LEU A 166 2.54 -11.14 0.05
C LEU A 166 2.79 -12.57 0.52
N PRO A 167 3.80 -12.80 1.38
CA PRO A 167 3.87 -14.02 2.15
C PRO A 167 2.51 -14.25 2.79
N ALA A 168 2.01 -15.49 2.74
CA ALA A 168 0.82 -15.83 3.49
C ALA A 168 1.13 -15.47 4.94
N ALA A 169 0.48 -14.43 5.47
CA ALA A 169 0.43 -14.24 6.90
C ALA A 169 -0.01 -15.59 7.47
N THR A 170 0.56 -16.02 8.58
CA THR A 170 -0.05 -17.08 9.38
C THR A 170 -1.37 -16.53 9.90
N ALA A 171 -2.37 -16.47 9.02
CA ALA A 171 -3.74 -16.29 9.41
C ALA A 171 -4.00 -17.42 10.41
N PRO A 172 -4.62 -17.13 11.57
CA PRO A 172 -5.10 -18.20 12.42
C PRO A 172 -5.92 -19.14 11.51
N PRO A 173 -5.72 -20.47 11.61
CA PRO A 173 -6.32 -21.42 10.69
C PRO A 173 -7.80 -21.10 10.56
N VAL A 174 -8.28 -20.95 9.31
CA VAL A 174 -9.70 -20.72 9.05
C VAL A 174 -10.45 -21.89 9.68
N ARG A 175 -11.17 -21.63 10.77
CA ARG A 175 -12.08 -22.62 11.34
C ARG A 175 -13.34 -22.61 10.49
N VAL A 176 -13.46 -23.61 9.63
CA VAL A 176 -14.66 -23.83 8.82
C VAL A 176 -15.58 -24.73 9.64
N GLY A 177 -16.67 -24.16 10.15
CA GLY A 177 -17.78 -24.94 10.70
C GLY A 177 -18.79 -25.23 9.59
N ARG A 178 -19.33 -26.45 9.58
CA ARG A 178 -20.38 -26.88 8.66
C ARG A 178 -21.68 -27.03 9.43
N PHE A 179 -22.77 -26.57 8.82
CA PHE A 179 -24.10 -26.94 9.25
C PHE A 179 -24.87 -27.58 8.10
N ASP A 180 -25.73 -28.53 8.44
CA ASP A 180 -26.75 -29.06 7.56
C ASP A 180 -28.11 -28.49 7.99
N TRP A 181 -28.90 -28.05 7.02
CA TRP A 181 -30.24 -27.51 7.24
C TRP A 181 -31.26 -28.36 6.49
N ASP A 182 -32.16 -28.99 7.24
CA ASP A 182 -33.36 -29.62 6.70
C ASP A 182 -34.41 -28.53 6.42
N LEU A 183 -34.63 -28.24 5.13
CA LEU A 183 -35.58 -27.23 4.65
C LEU A 183 -37.05 -27.62 4.88
N HIS A 184 -37.35 -28.89 5.13
CA HIS A 184 -38.71 -29.38 5.34
C HIS A 184 -39.11 -29.30 6.81
N SER A 185 -38.22 -29.70 7.72
CA SER A 185 -38.46 -29.65 9.17
C SER A 185 -37.99 -28.36 9.84
N GLY A 186 -37.12 -27.60 9.17
CA GLY A 186 -36.49 -26.40 9.72
C GLY A 186 -35.34 -26.69 10.69
N GLN A 187 -34.95 -27.95 10.88
CA GLN A 187 -33.86 -28.30 11.79
C GLN A 187 -32.48 -27.96 11.21
N VAL A 188 -31.62 -27.39 12.04
CA VAL A 188 -30.22 -27.10 11.73
C VAL A 188 -29.34 -27.92 12.66
N THR A 189 -28.40 -28.67 12.11
CA THR A 189 -27.36 -29.41 12.85
C THR A 189 -26.00 -28.89 12.44
N ALA A 190 -25.21 -28.42 13.40
CA ALA A 190 -23.82 -28.01 13.19
C ALA A 190 -22.86 -29.13 13.60
N ASP A 191 -21.63 -29.09 13.10
CA ASP A 191 -20.55 -29.94 13.56
C ASP A 191 -20.12 -29.63 15.00
N ASP A 192 -19.68 -30.67 15.72
CA ASP A 192 -19.29 -30.57 17.14
C ASP A 192 -17.87 -29.97 17.34
N GLU A 193 -17.12 -29.69 16.26
CA GLU A 193 -15.70 -29.25 16.30
C GLU A 193 -15.52 -27.72 16.30
N LEU A 194 -16.32 -27.00 17.10
CA LEU A 194 -16.11 -25.57 17.38
C LEU A 194 -15.20 -25.32 18.59
#